data_AF-A0A950ECD4-F1
#
_entry.id   AF-A0A950ECD4-F1
#
_cell.length_a   1.000
_cell.length_b   1.000
_cell.length_c   1.000
_cell.angle_alpha   90.00
_cell.angle_beta   90.00
_cell.angle_gamma   90.00
#
_symmetry.space_group_name_H-M   'P 1'
#
loop_
_entity.id
_entity.type
_entity.pdbx_description
1 polymer ?
#
loop_
_entity_poly.entity_id
_entity_poly.type
_entity_poly.pdbx_seq_one_letter_code
_entity_poly.pdbx_strand_id
1 'polypeptide(L)'
;MAKRPPGAERDVADVSWLVEEALKDRPHPDQPTPSVPSPSRPAPSTAPAPAQPDPVESYAVVGGDDHGDEVASTPIVPPIRLPPSRKPRPKREDDSPRRAPPEPPAKVEQVWSRWSEWGATLTSLAIVALSEAFLLSLAISAGLYTLCLFLILLSGAVVIVLAYPIFITLERPVRITPEQAIKDYYGALSHLMPHYRRMWLLLSSEGRKSGSFSSFAGFKAYWRERRAELRGNRGGRGTLLRFEVADFQSDKSAGRAALDARFTLNVFLGDEPGKEPI
;
A
#
# COMPACT_ATOMS: atom_id res chain seq x y z
N MET A 1 -7.45 -42.34 -1.51
CA MET A 1 -6.44 -41.35 -1.08
C MET A 1 -5.50 -41.08 -2.25
N ALA A 2 -5.65 -39.95 -2.94
CA ALA A 2 -4.82 -39.58 -4.08
C ALA A 2 -3.60 -38.77 -3.62
N LYS A 3 -2.39 -39.25 -3.93
CA LYS A 3 -1.11 -38.57 -3.68
C LYS A 3 -0.98 -37.35 -4.59
N ARG A 4 -0.84 -36.16 -4.02
CA ARG A 4 -0.44 -34.93 -4.73
C ARG A 4 1.08 -34.99 -5.03
N PRO A 5 1.54 -34.62 -6.24
CA PRO A 5 2.96 -34.59 -6.55
C PRO A 5 3.67 -33.40 -5.88
N PRO A 6 4.94 -33.53 -5.47
CA PRO A 6 5.75 -32.43 -4.99
C PRO A 6 6.49 -31.78 -6.17
N GLY A 7 6.62 -30.46 -6.16
CA GLY A 7 7.50 -29.74 -7.10
C GLY A 7 6.75 -28.82 -8.06
N ALA A 8 6.17 -27.75 -7.53
CA ALA A 8 6.15 -26.48 -8.24
C ALA A 8 6.86 -25.50 -7.30
N GLU A 9 8.16 -25.31 -7.53
CA GLU A 9 8.88 -24.16 -6.98
C GLU A 9 8.12 -22.91 -7.43
N ARG A 10 7.42 -22.29 -6.49
CA ARG A 10 6.71 -21.05 -6.71
C ARG A 10 7.73 -19.93 -6.54
N ASP A 11 8.02 -19.24 -7.64
CA ASP A 11 8.74 -17.98 -7.60
C ASP A 11 8.08 -17.07 -6.55
N VAL A 12 8.88 -16.70 -5.57
CA VAL A 12 8.51 -15.82 -4.47
C VAL A 12 8.75 -14.41 -4.99
N ALA A 13 7.67 -13.72 -5.37
CA ALA A 13 7.71 -12.30 -5.67
C ALA A 13 7.88 -11.52 -4.36
N ASP A 14 9.14 -11.26 -4.05
CA ASP A 14 9.59 -10.28 -3.05
C ASP A 14 9.29 -8.86 -3.57
N VAL A 15 9.32 -7.83 -2.72
CA VAL A 15 9.10 -6.41 -3.08
C VAL A 15 10.13 -5.90 -4.11
N SER A 16 11.13 -6.74 -4.43
CA SER A 16 12.01 -6.62 -5.58
C SER A 16 11.30 -6.41 -6.91
N TRP A 17 10.04 -6.86 -7.10
CA TRP A 17 9.31 -6.62 -8.36
C TRP A 17 9.11 -5.12 -8.64
N LEU A 18 8.95 -4.28 -7.61
CA LEU A 18 8.82 -2.84 -7.76
C LEU A 18 10.13 -2.18 -8.24
N VAL A 19 11.27 -2.82 -7.94
CA VAL A 19 12.61 -2.42 -8.38
C VAL A 19 12.92 -2.98 -9.77
N GLU A 20 12.49 -4.21 -10.05
CA GLU A 20 12.72 -4.91 -11.30
C GLU A 20 11.89 -4.30 -12.46
N GLU A 21 10.66 -3.86 -12.19
CA GLU A 21 9.83 -3.13 -13.16
C GLU A 21 10.40 -1.74 -13.48
N ALA A 22 10.95 -1.04 -12.47
CA ALA A 22 11.65 0.24 -12.66
C ALA A 22 12.99 0.11 -13.43
N LEU A 23 13.61 -1.08 -13.43
CA LEU A 23 14.82 -1.38 -14.21
C LEU A 23 14.50 -1.86 -15.63
N LYS A 24 13.32 -2.47 -15.84
CA LYS A 24 12.88 -2.99 -17.14
C LYS A 24 12.45 -1.90 -18.13
N ASP A 25 12.00 -0.75 -17.62
CA ASP A 25 11.58 0.41 -18.41
C ASP A 25 12.73 1.37 -18.82
N ARG A 26 14.00 1.00 -18.57
CA ARG A 26 15.12 1.77 -19.16
C ARG A 26 15.20 1.47 -20.66
N PRO A 27 14.99 2.44 -21.56
CA PRO A 27 15.12 2.21 -22.99
C PRO A 27 16.56 1.82 -23.30
N HIS A 28 16.73 0.63 -23.86
CA HIS A 28 18.00 0.20 -24.43
C HIS A 28 18.31 1.16 -25.61
N PRO A 29 19.49 1.83 -25.66
CA PRO A 29 19.74 2.93 -26.58
C PRO A 29 19.69 2.63 -28.09
N ASP A 30 19.40 1.39 -28.50
CA ASP A 30 19.55 0.95 -29.89
C ASP A 30 18.29 0.33 -30.54
N GLN A 31 17.08 0.51 -29.99
CA GLN A 31 15.87 -0.02 -30.63
C GLN A 31 15.13 1.00 -31.51
N PRO A 32 14.96 0.74 -32.83
CA PRO A 32 14.14 1.56 -33.71
C PRO A 32 12.64 1.36 -33.44
N THR A 33 11.92 2.48 -33.34
CA THR A 33 10.47 2.59 -33.12
C THR A 33 9.65 1.84 -34.18
N PRO A 34 8.76 0.89 -33.79
CA PRO A 34 7.80 0.30 -34.71
C PRO A 34 6.58 1.21 -34.92
N SER A 35 6.16 1.34 -36.17
CA SER A 35 4.99 2.09 -36.64
C SER A 35 3.68 1.37 -36.31
N VAL A 36 2.72 2.12 -35.78
CA VAL A 36 1.40 1.63 -35.32
C VAL A 36 0.39 1.60 -36.47
N PRO A 37 -0.27 0.47 -36.77
CA PRO A 37 -1.46 0.44 -37.63
C PRO A 37 -2.74 0.70 -36.82
N SER A 38 -3.63 1.51 -37.40
CA SER A 38 -4.98 1.81 -36.88
C SER A 38 -5.92 0.60 -36.99
N PRO A 39 -6.74 0.31 -35.95
CA PRO A 39 -7.86 -0.61 -36.10
C PRO A 39 -9.23 0.07 -36.09
N SER A 40 -10.08 -0.50 -36.94
CA SER A 40 -11.44 -0.13 -37.29
C SER A 40 -12.47 -0.43 -36.20
N ARG A 41 -13.53 0.39 -36.18
CA ARG A 41 -14.71 0.37 -35.31
C ARG A 41 -15.71 -0.75 -35.67
N PRO A 42 -16.28 -1.47 -34.69
CA PRO A 42 -17.59 -2.11 -34.83
C PRO A 42 -18.70 -1.49 -33.96
N ALA A 43 -19.94 -1.76 -34.35
CA ALA A 43 -21.22 -1.21 -33.90
C ALA A 43 -21.79 -1.89 -32.62
N PRO A 44 -22.88 -1.37 -32.00
CA PRO A 44 -23.31 -1.74 -30.65
C PRO A 44 -24.22 -2.98 -30.61
N SER A 45 -24.07 -3.77 -29.54
CA SER A 45 -24.93 -4.93 -29.22
C SER A 45 -25.73 -4.69 -27.94
N THR A 46 -27.01 -5.04 -28.03
CA THR A 46 -28.09 -4.91 -27.05
C THR A 46 -27.96 -5.90 -25.87
N ALA A 47 -28.33 -5.40 -24.67
CA ALA A 47 -28.72 -5.98 -23.36
C ALA A 47 -28.86 -7.53 -23.20
N PRO A 48 -28.71 -8.12 -21.98
CA PRO A 48 -29.66 -7.92 -20.85
C PRO A 48 -29.09 -7.90 -19.41
N ALA A 49 -29.89 -7.38 -18.48
CA ALA A 49 -29.70 -7.42 -17.01
C ALA A 49 -29.79 -8.86 -16.44
N PRO A 50 -29.13 -9.15 -15.29
CA PRO A 50 -29.95 -9.55 -14.13
C PRO A 50 -29.37 -9.30 -12.71
N ALA A 51 -30.33 -9.31 -11.77
CA ALA A 51 -30.35 -9.86 -10.41
C ALA A 51 -29.57 -9.19 -9.25
N GLN A 52 -30.35 -8.69 -8.29
CA GLN A 52 -29.98 -8.52 -6.87
C GLN A 52 -29.79 -9.87 -6.17
N PRO A 53 -28.91 -9.94 -5.15
CA PRO A 53 -29.06 -10.86 -4.04
C PRO A 53 -29.29 -10.15 -2.70
N ASP A 54 -30.16 -10.76 -1.90
CA ASP A 54 -30.59 -10.42 -0.54
C ASP A 54 -29.47 -10.52 0.54
N PRO A 55 -29.70 -9.97 1.75
CA PRO A 55 -28.72 -9.92 2.83
C PRO A 55 -28.93 -11.03 3.86
N VAL A 56 -27.90 -11.85 4.09
CA VAL A 56 -27.74 -12.76 5.25
C VAL A 56 -26.21 -12.95 5.41
N GLU A 57 -25.56 -13.03 6.57
CA GLU A 57 -25.97 -13.56 7.86
C GLU A 57 -24.86 -13.19 8.88
N SER A 58 -25.24 -12.97 10.13
CA SER A 58 -24.37 -12.63 11.24
C SER A 58 -23.56 -13.84 11.73
N TYR A 59 -22.24 -13.71 11.88
CA TYR A 59 -21.43 -14.71 12.58
C TYR A 59 -21.28 -14.35 14.06
N ALA A 60 -21.87 -15.20 14.92
CA ALA A 60 -21.59 -15.26 16.35
C ALA A 60 -20.26 -15.98 16.58
N VAL A 61 -19.34 -15.32 17.29
CA VAL A 61 -18.06 -15.91 17.73
C VAL A 61 -18.31 -16.71 19.00
N VAL A 62 -18.27 -18.04 18.89
CA VAL A 62 -18.26 -18.96 20.03
C VAL A 62 -16.81 -19.17 20.43
N GLY A 63 -16.48 -18.76 21.66
CA GLY A 63 -15.24 -19.12 22.34
C GLY A 63 -15.30 -20.57 22.81
N GLY A 64 -14.17 -21.26 22.66
CA GLY A 64 -13.94 -22.59 23.21
C GLY A 64 -12.50 -22.67 23.71
N ASP A 65 -12.33 -22.43 25.00
CA ASP A 65 -11.27 -23.05 25.78
C ASP A 65 -11.64 -24.53 25.92
N ASP A 66 -10.76 -25.49 25.59
CA ASP A 66 -10.35 -26.52 26.56
C ASP A 66 -9.27 -27.51 26.04
N HIS A 67 -8.39 -27.84 26.98
CA HIS A 67 -7.51 -29.00 27.21
C HIS A 67 -6.95 -29.93 26.11
N GLY A 68 -5.69 -30.35 26.35
CA GLY A 68 -5.27 -31.73 26.09
C GLY A 68 -3.79 -31.93 25.77
N ASP A 69 -2.96 -32.11 26.81
CA ASP A 69 -1.69 -32.83 26.71
C ASP A 69 -1.95 -34.28 26.26
N GLU A 70 -1.28 -34.77 25.21
CA GLU A 70 -1.02 -36.20 25.07
C GLU A 70 0.27 -36.48 24.28
N VAL A 71 1.19 -37.13 24.99
CA VAL A 71 2.49 -37.64 24.53
C VAL A 71 2.27 -39.02 23.93
N ALA A 72 2.67 -39.26 22.67
CA ALA A 72 2.93 -40.63 22.20
C ALA A 72 3.79 -40.73 20.94
N SER A 73 4.96 -41.35 21.15
CA SER A 73 5.55 -42.43 20.33
C SER A 73 6.11 -42.13 18.94
N THR A 74 7.42 -41.98 18.92
CA THR A 74 8.31 -42.15 17.77
C THR A 74 8.32 -43.60 17.27
N PRO A 75 8.06 -43.86 15.97
CA PRO A 75 8.26 -45.18 15.38
C PRO A 75 9.75 -45.41 15.03
N ILE A 76 10.28 -46.52 15.54
CA ILE A 76 11.62 -47.06 15.25
C ILE A 76 11.67 -47.56 13.80
N VAL A 77 12.51 -46.95 12.97
CA VAL A 77 12.75 -47.33 11.57
C VAL A 77 13.98 -48.26 11.50
N PRO A 78 13.91 -49.44 10.84
CA PRO A 78 15.04 -50.34 10.69
C PRO A 78 16.11 -49.81 9.73
N PRO A 79 17.40 -50.19 9.90
CA PRO A 79 18.50 -49.70 9.07
C PRO A 79 18.42 -50.27 7.65
N ILE A 80 18.19 -49.39 6.68
CA ILE A 80 18.25 -49.70 5.24
C ILE A 80 19.73 -49.86 4.85
N ARG A 81 20.07 -51.02 4.27
CA ARG A 81 21.39 -51.28 3.69
C ARG A 81 21.59 -50.42 2.43
N LEU A 82 22.54 -49.50 2.48
CA LEU A 82 22.96 -48.69 1.35
C LEU A 82 23.84 -49.52 0.39
N PRO A 83 23.57 -49.50 -0.94
CA PRO A 83 24.43 -50.10 -1.94
C PRO A 83 25.77 -49.32 -2.11
N PRO A 84 26.82 -49.97 -2.64
CA PRO A 84 28.17 -49.44 -2.66
C PRO A 84 28.30 -48.13 -3.46
N SER A 85 29.05 -47.21 -2.83
CA SER A 85 29.45 -45.89 -3.29
C SER A 85 29.96 -45.90 -4.75
N ARG A 86 29.19 -45.29 -5.66
CA ARG A 86 29.68 -44.88 -6.97
C ARG A 86 30.58 -43.66 -6.78
N LYS A 87 31.81 -43.78 -7.27
CA LYS A 87 32.83 -42.71 -7.28
C LYS A 87 32.22 -41.38 -7.74
N PRO A 88 32.48 -40.25 -7.04
CA PRO A 88 31.95 -38.97 -7.42
C PRO A 88 32.53 -38.58 -8.78
N ARG A 89 31.66 -38.42 -9.77
CA ARG A 89 31.99 -37.69 -10.99
C ARG A 89 32.20 -36.24 -10.56
N PRO A 90 33.30 -35.55 -10.94
CA PRO A 90 33.47 -34.14 -10.63
C PRO A 90 32.30 -33.39 -11.24
N LYS A 91 31.38 -32.98 -10.36
CA LYS A 91 30.21 -32.20 -10.70
C LYS A 91 30.76 -30.82 -11.03
N ARG A 92 30.76 -30.50 -12.33
CA ARG A 92 31.00 -29.16 -12.84
C ARG A 92 30.15 -28.23 -11.97
N GLU A 93 30.80 -27.32 -11.25
CA GLU A 93 30.13 -26.25 -10.51
C GLU A 93 29.30 -25.49 -11.55
N ASP A 94 28.01 -25.81 -11.60
CA ASP A 94 27.01 -24.93 -12.16
C ASP A 94 27.14 -23.65 -11.35
N ASP A 95 27.55 -22.58 -12.03
CA ASP A 95 27.35 -21.17 -11.66
C ASP A 95 25.84 -20.91 -11.52
N SER A 96 25.20 -21.58 -10.56
CA SER A 96 23.88 -21.24 -10.10
C SER A 96 24.03 -19.85 -9.47
N PRO A 97 23.30 -18.83 -9.94
CA PRO A 97 23.39 -17.49 -9.40
C PRO A 97 23.22 -17.58 -7.89
N ARG A 98 24.28 -17.18 -7.17
CA ARG A 98 24.39 -17.25 -5.72
C ARG A 98 23.18 -16.53 -5.13
N ARG A 99 22.17 -17.31 -4.73
CA ARG A 99 20.90 -16.81 -4.18
C ARG A 99 21.27 -15.87 -3.04
N ALA A 100 20.89 -14.59 -3.18
CA ALA A 100 21.17 -13.61 -2.16
C ALA A 100 20.65 -14.14 -0.80
N PRO A 101 21.41 -13.95 0.29
CA PRO A 101 20.94 -14.37 1.60
C PRO A 101 19.57 -13.74 1.88
N PRO A 102 18.63 -14.50 2.49
CA PRO A 102 17.30 -13.99 2.80
C PRO A 102 17.43 -12.73 3.65
N GLU A 103 16.82 -11.65 3.20
CA GLU A 103 16.87 -10.38 3.92
C GLU A 103 16.27 -10.57 5.32
N PRO A 104 16.89 -9.97 6.37
CA PRO A 104 16.36 -10.07 7.72
C PRO A 104 14.92 -9.52 7.77
N PRO A 105 14.03 -10.09 8.59
CA PRO A 105 12.66 -9.63 8.66
C PRO A 105 12.60 -8.15 9.05
N ALA A 106 11.95 -7.34 8.23
CA ALA A 106 11.79 -5.91 8.42
C ALA A 106 11.28 -5.62 9.84
N LYS A 107 12.12 -5.02 10.68
CA LYS A 107 11.75 -4.66 12.04
C LYS A 107 10.83 -3.45 12.00
N VAL A 108 9.68 -3.55 12.67
CA VAL A 108 8.80 -2.40 12.92
C VAL A 108 9.46 -1.52 13.98
N GLU A 109 10.36 -0.63 13.56
CA GLU A 109 11.14 0.21 14.48
C GLU A 109 10.30 1.31 15.12
N GLN A 110 9.19 1.71 14.49
CA GLN A 110 8.39 2.82 14.96
C GLN A 110 6.93 2.39 15.10
N VAL A 111 6.50 2.24 16.36
CA VAL A 111 5.08 2.10 16.68
C VAL A 111 4.40 3.40 16.27
N TRP A 112 3.49 3.30 15.32
CA TRP A 112 2.71 4.42 14.84
C TRP A 112 1.96 5.06 16.02
N SER A 113 2.04 6.39 16.14
CA SER A 113 1.30 7.14 17.16
C SER A 113 0.65 8.36 16.53
N ARG A 114 -0.55 8.71 16.99
CA ARG A 114 -1.26 9.92 16.53
C ARG A 114 -0.43 11.19 16.71
N TRP A 115 0.40 11.23 17.76
CA TRP A 115 1.30 12.35 18.02
C TRP A 115 2.36 12.57 16.93
N SER A 116 2.94 11.51 16.36
CA SER A 116 3.96 11.66 15.30
C SER A 116 3.34 12.13 13.97
N GLU A 117 2.04 11.88 13.78
CA GLU A 117 1.28 12.42 12.66
C GLU A 117 0.89 13.89 12.87
N TRP A 118 0.35 14.21 14.04
CA TRP A 118 -0.28 15.51 14.30
C TRP A 118 0.71 16.59 14.68
N GLY A 119 1.88 16.24 15.24
CA GLY A 119 2.79 17.22 15.84
C GLY A 119 3.10 18.41 14.92
N ALA A 120 3.42 18.14 13.64
CA ALA A 120 3.67 19.22 12.69
C ALA A 120 2.43 20.07 12.39
N THR A 121 1.27 19.43 12.24
CA THR A 121 -0.01 20.11 11.99
C THR A 121 -0.43 20.98 13.19
N LEU A 122 -0.27 20.47 14.41
CA LEU A 122 -0.54 21.21 15.64
C LEU A 122 0.39 22.42 15.77
N THR A 123 1.68 22.26 15.46
CA THR A 123 2.62 23.38 15.43
C THR A 123 2.20 24.44 14.41
N SER A 124 1.81 24.03 13.20
CA SER A 124 1.32 24.98 12.18
C SER A 124 0.04 25.70 12.62
N LEU A 125 -0.92 24.99 13.23
CA LEU A 125 -2.14 25.58 13.78
C LEU A 125 -1.83 26.58 14.89
N ALA A 126 -0.90 26.26 15.79
CA ALA A 126 -0.47 27.17 16.84
C ALA A 126 0.15 28.46 16.29
N ILE A 127 1.03 28.35 15.28
CA ILE A 127 1.65 29.51 14.62
C ILE A 127 0.59 30.39 13.94
N VAL A 128 -0.35 29.78 13.21
CA VAL A 128 -1.44 30.50 12.54
C VAL A 128 -2.33 31.21 13.57
N ALA A 129 -2.74 30.52 14.64
CA ALA A 129 -3.58 31.10 15.68
C ALA A 129 -2.89 32.29 16.40
N LEU A 130 -1.59 32.17 16.71
CA LEU A 130 -0.82 33.27 17.31
C LEU A 130 -0.68 34.47 16.35
N SER A 131 -0.42 34.20 15.08
CA SER A 131 -0.29 35.24 14.05
C SER A 131 -1.62 35.97 13.83
N GLU A 132 -2.72 35.22 13.80
CA GLU A 132 -4.08 35.76 13.70
C GLU A 132 -4.44 36.62 14.91
N ALA A 133 -4.22 36.12 16.12
CA ALA A 133 -4.48 36.87 17.35
C ALA A 133 -3.71 38.21 17.38
N PHE A 134 -2.46 38.19 16.92
CA PHE A 134 -1.64 39.39 16.79
C PHE A 134 -2.24 40.39 15.77
N LEU A 135 -2.59 39.92 14.56
CA LEU A 135 -3.19 40.77 13.53
C LEU A 135 -4.55 41.35 13.95
N LEU A 136 -5.38 40.54 14.60
CA LEU A 136 -6.66 40.99 15.15
C LEU A 136 -6.45 42.06 16.24
N SER A 137 -5.49 41.86 17.13
CA SER A 137 -5.15 42.85 18.16
C SER A 137 -4.77 44.21 17.54
N LEU A 138 -3.96 44.22 16.48
CA LEU A 138 -3.59 45.44 15.77
C LEU A 138 -4.81 46.08 15.08
N ALA A 139 -5.61 45.28 14.37
CA ALA A 139 -6.79 45.79 13.66
C ALA A 139 -7.85 46.37 14.60
N ILE A 140 -8.09 45.71 15.75
CA ILE A 140 -9.00 46.20 16.80
C ILE A 140 -8.47 47.50 17.39
N SER A 141 -7.17 47.57 17.71
CA SER A 141 -6.54 48.78 18.27
C SER A 141 -6.62 49.97 17.31
N ALA A 142 -6.64 49.70 16.00
CA ALA A 142 -6.82 50.70 14.94
C ALA A 142 -8.31 51.00 14.61
N GLY A 143 -9.27 50.35 15.26
CA GLY A 143 -10.70 50.51 14.99
C GLY A 143 -11.19 49.91 13.66
N LEU A 144 -10.40 49.03 13.03
CA LEU A 144 -10.68 48.44 11.72
C LEU A 144 -11.57 47.18 11.83
N TYR A 145 -12.81 47.34 12.30
CA TYR A 145 -13.70 46.21 12.57
C TYR A 145 -14.05 45.37 11.33
N THR A 146 -14.25 46.01 10.17
CA THR A 146 -14.51 45.29 8.92
C THR A 146 -13.33 44.41 8.52
N LEU A 147 -12.10 44.89 8.71
CA LEU A 147 -10.90 44.10 8.46
C LEU A 147 -10.80 42.91 9.42
N CYS A 148 -11.16 43.10 10.69
CA CYS A 148 -11.20 42.01 11.68
C CYS A 148 -12.14 40.88 11.23
N LEU A 149 -13.34 41.23 10.73
CA LEU A 149 -14.29 40.24 10.21
C LEU A 149 -13.68 39.44 9.05
N PHE A 150 -13.05 40.11 8.09
CA PHE A 150 -12.38 39.43 6.97
C PHE A 150 -11.21 38.54 7.43
N LEU A 151 -10.41 39.01 8.40
CA LEU A 151 -9.32 38.22 8.97
C LEU A 151 -9.85 36.93 9.61
N ILE A 152 -10.92 37.00 10.40
CA ILE A 152 -11.56 35.83 11.03
C ILE A 152 -12.10 34.84 9.98
N LEU A 153 -12.73 35.33 8.91
CA LEU A 153 -13.26 34.46 7.87
C LEU A 153 -12.12 33.75 7.10
N LEU A 154 -11.07 34.50 6.76
CA LEU A 154 -9.93 33.97 6.03
C LEU A 154 -9.12 32.99 6.88
N SER A 155 -8.82 33.34 8.13
CA SER A 155 -8.12 32.46 9.07
C SER A 155 -8.93 31.21 9.37
N GLY A 156 -10.26 31.33 9.54
CA GLY A 156 -11.16 30.20 9.73
C GLY A 156 -11.07 29.20 8.59
N ALA A 157 -11.06 29.69 7.34
CA ALA A 157 -10.85 28.84 6.17
C ALA A 157 -9.47 28.15 6.18
N VAL A 158 -8.40 28.88 6.53
CA VAL A 158 -7.05 28.33 6.64
C VAL A 158 -6.96 27.26 7.74
N VAL A 159 -7.56 27.50 8.91
CA VAL A 159 -7.60 26.56 10.03
C VAL A 159 -8.34 25.30 9.65
N ILE A 160 -9.47 25.39 8.95
CA ILE A 160 -10.21 24.22 8.46
C ILE A 160 -9.34 23.38 7.53
N VAL A 161 -8.64 24.00 6.58
CA VAL A 161 -7.74 23.32 5.65
C VAL A 161 -6.57 22.66 6.40
N LEU A 162 -5.99 23.34 7.38
CA LEU A 162 -4.90 22.78 8.19
C LEU A 162 -5.35 21.67 9.13
N ALA A 163 -6.58 21.73 9.64
CA ALA A 163 -7.15 20.72 10.53
C ALA A 163 -7.62 19.45 9.80
N TYR A 164 -7.84 19.52 8.47
CA TYR A 164 -8.28 18.40 7.65
C TYR A 164 -7.54 17.06 7.90
N PRO A 165 -6.19 17.02 7.99
CA PRO A 165 -5.48 15.77 8.29
C PRO A 165 -5.81 15.18 9.66
N ILE A 166 -6.14 16.02 10.66
CA ILE A 166 -6.51 15.56 12.00
C ILE A 166 -7.88 14.86 11.95
N PHE A 167 -8.85 15.44 11.24
CA PHE A 167 -10.18 14.83 11.11
C PHE A 167 -10.14 13.42 10.50
N ILE A 168 -9.38 13.24 9.42
CA ILE A 168 -9.26 11.94 8.72
C ILE A 168 -8.55 10.88 9.57
N THR A 169 -7.68 11.31 10.47
CA THR A 169 -6.91 10.39 11.32
C THR A 169 -7.67 10.01 12.59
N LEU A 170 -8.60 10.86 13.05
CA LEU A 170 -9.51 10.55 14.16
C LEU A 170 -10.49 9.42 13.84
N GLU A 171 -10.89 9.29 12.58
CA GLU A 171 -11.91 8.33 12.14
C GLU A 171 -11.43 6.86 12.18
N ARG A 172 -10.12 6.60 12.24
CA ARG A 172 -9.59 5.23 12.12
C ARG A 172 -9.16 4.57 13.45
N PRO A 173 -9.42 3.26 13.60
CA PRO A 173 -9.12 2.51 14.81
C PRO A 173 -7.61 2.36 15.03
N VAL A 174 -7.21 2.28 16.31
CA VAL A 174 -5.81 2.18 16.75
C VAL A 174 -5.18 0.82 16.42
N ARG A 175 -6.00 -0.21 16.16
CA ARG A 175 -5.54 -1.55 15.78
C ARG A 175 -5.90 -1.79 14.31
N ILE A 176 -4.87 -1.87 13.47
CA ILE A 176 -5.03 -2.04 12.03
C ILE A 176 -4.54 -3.45 11.67
N THR A 177 -5.40 -4.24 11.01
CA THR A 177 -5.00 -5.53 10.44
C THR A 177 -4.08 -5.29 9.24
N PRO A 178 -3.19 -6.22 8.86
CA PRO A 178 -2.28 -6.02 7.72
C PRO A 178 -3.04 -5.70 6.43
N GLU A 179 -4.16 -6.37 6.19
CA GLU A 179 -5.06 -6.06 5.08
C GLU A 179 -5.57 -4.61 5.13
N GLN A 180 -6.05 -4.18 6.30
CA GLN A 180 -6.52 -2.82 6.48
C GLN A 180 -5.39 -1.81 6.30
N ALA A 181 -4.15 -2.12 6.70
CA ALA A 181 -3.00 -1.23 6.50
C ALA A 181 -2.69 -1.02 5.01
N ILE A 182 -2.80 -2.09 4.20
CA ILE A 182 -2.58 -2.00 2.75
C ILE A 182 -3.74 -1.24 2.08
N LYS A 183 -4.99 -1.56 2.44
CA LYS A 183 -6.17 -0.80 1.99
C LYS A 183 -6.05 0.67 2.36
N ASP A 184 -5.57 0.97 3.56
CA ASP A 184 -5.35 2.31 4.06
C ASP A 184 -4.23 3.04 3.29
N TYR A 185 -3.13 2.34 2.99
CA TYR A 185 -1.99 2.87 2.24
C TYR A 185 -2.40 3.28 0.83
N TYR A 186 -3.03 2.38 0.08
CA TYR A 186 -3.46 2.66 -1.30
C TYR A 186 -4.71 3.53 -1.35
N GLY A 187 -5.64 3.37 -0.42
CA GLY A 187 -6.82 4.24 -0.29
C GLY A 187 -6.43 5.70 -0.03
N ALA A 188 -5.30 5.96 0.62
CA ALA A 188 -4.77 7.32 0.78
C ALA A 188 -4.45 8.02 -0.56
N LEU A 189 -4.18 7.26 -1.63
CA LEU A 189 -3.95 7.79 -2.99
C LEU A 189 -5.26 8.12 -3.72
N SER A 190 -6.39 7.61 -3.24
CA SER A 190 -7.71 7.83 -3.82
C SER A 190 -8.29 9.20 -3.52
N HIS A 191 -7.78 9.90 -2.51
CA HIS A 191 -8.22 11.25 -2.19
C HIS A 191 -7.76 12.29 -3.23
N LEU A 192 -8.52 13.39 -3.30
CA LEU A 192 -8.15 14.57 -4.10
C LEU A 192 -6.75 15.08 -3.74
N MET A 193 -6.46 15.14 -2.43
CA MET A 193 -5.13 15.42 -1.90
C MET A 193 -4.60 14.18 -1.17
N PRO A 194 -3.73 13.36 -1.81
CA PRO A 194 -3.24 12.16 -1.16
C PRO A 194 -2.45 12.44 0.12
N HIS A 195 -2.65 11.58 1.10
CA HIS A 195 -1.97 11.67 2.39
C HIS A 195 -0.59 10.99 2.34
N TYR A 196 0.33 11.54 1.52
CA TYR A 196 1.67 10.99 1.34
C TYR A 196 2.41 10.77 2.67
N ARG A 197 2.23 11.67 3.65
CA ARG A 197 2.86 11.53 4.96
C ARG A 197 2.44 10.26 5.69
N ARG A 198 1.15 9.94 5.64
CA ARG A 198 0.62 8.72 6.26
C ARG A 198 1.15 7.48 5.56
N MET A 199 1.11 7.46 4.24
CA MET A 199 1.69 6.38 3.45
C MET A 199 3.16 6.16 3.81
N TRP A 200 3.94 7.24 3.88
CA TRP A 200 5.34 7.20 4.28
C TRP A 200 5.54 6.61 5.69
N LEU A 201 4.66 6.94 6.63
CA LEU A 201 4.72 6.43 8.00
C LEU A 201 4.38 4.94 8.09
N LEU A 202 3.51 4.44 7.20
CA LEU A 202 3.17 3.01 7.10
C LEU A 202 4.31 2.16 6.53
N LEU A 203 5.28 2.76 5.85
CA LEU A 203 6.48 2.05 5.38
C LEU A 203 7.43 1.74 6.54
N SER A 204 8.02 0.55 6.49
CA SER A 204 9.16 0.17 7.33
C SER A 204 10.38 1.06 7.04
N SER A 205 11.37 1.06 7.94
CA SER A 205 12.62 1.82 7.72
C SER A 205 13.36 1.39 6.45
N GLU A 206 13.25 0.11 6.08
CA GLU A 206 13.74 -0.45 4.81
C GLU A 206 12.87 0.00 3.63
N GLY A 207 11.55 -0.06 3.75
CA GLY A 207 10.63 0.42 2.71
C GLY A 207 10.77 1.93 2.42
N ARG A 208 11.23 2.72 3.40
CA ARG A 208 11.58 4.15 3.23
C ARG A 208 12.92 4.36 2.51
N LYS A 209 13.76 3.33 2.40
CA LYS A 209 15.06 3.35 1.70
C LYS A 209 14.97 2.56 0.39
N SER A 210 13.96 2.86 -0.43
CA SER A 210 13.84 2.28 -1.76
C SER A 210 14.88 2.88 -2.71
N GLY A 211 15.26 2.12 -3.76
CA GLY A 211 16.08 2.67 -4.85
C GLY A 211 15.45 3.88 -5.54
N SER A 212 14.11 3.99 -5.51
CA SER A 212 13.36 5.10 -6.13
C SER A 212 13.23 6.33 -5.23
N PHE A 213 13.36 6.17 -3.90
CA PHE A 213 13.26 7.27 -2.96
C PHE A 213 13.94 6.94 -1.62
N SER A 214 14.66 7.91 -1.07
CA SER A 214 15.33 7.80 0.24
C SER A 214 14.85 8.85 1.25
N SER A 215 13.91 9.72 0.84
CA SER A 215 13.38 10.81 1.66
C SER A 215 11.88 10.99 1.42
N PHE A 216 11.20 11.62 2.38
CA PHE A 216 9.78 11.92 2.26
C PHE A 216 9.47 12.80 1.03
N ALA A 217 10.35 13.75 0.71
CA ALA A 217 10.20 14.59 -0.47
C ALA A 217 10.31 13.77 -1.77
N GLY A 218 11.26 12.84 -1.83
CA GLY A 218 11.42 11.90 -2.95
C GLY A 218 10.21 10.98 -3.10
N PHE A 219 9.73 10.42 -1.99
CA PHE A 219 8.51 9.59 -1.97
C PHE A 219 7.28 10.32 -2.48
N LYS A 220 7.08 11.57 -2.03
CA LYS A 220 5.99 12.43 -2.51
C LYS A 220 6.15 12.75 -3.99
N ALA A 221 7.37 13.00 -4.47
CA ALA A 221 7.62 13.23 -5.89
C ALA A 221 7.28 11.99 -6.72
N TYR A 222 7.80 10.82 -6.32
CA TYR A 222 7.54 9.52 -6.93
C TYR A 222 6.04 9.26 -7.09
N TRP A 223 5.25 9.36 -6.01
CA TRP A 223 3.82 9.07 -6.12
C TRP A 223 3.04 10.12 -6.91
N ARG A 224 3.47 11.39 -6.94
CA ARG A 224 2.85 12.39 -7.82
C ARG A 224 3.07 12.05 -9.29
N GLU A 225 4.30 11.66 -9.64
CA GLU A 225 4.66 11.24 -10.98
C GLU A 225 3.91 9.97 -11.38
N ARG A 226 3.94 8.94 -10.53
CA ARG A 226 3.20 7.69 -10.77
C ARG A 226 1.70 7.91 -10.94
N ARG A 227 1.08 8.79 -10.14
CA ARG A 227 -0.34 9.17 -10.33
C ARG A 227 -0.58 9.98 -11.61
N ALA A 228 0.40 10.72 -12.10
CA ALA A 228 0.29 11.41 -13.37
C ALA A 228 0.39 10.40 -14.53
N GLU A 229 1.33 9.46 -14.46
CA GLU A 229 1.49 8.36 -15.41
C GLU A 229 0.24 7.48 -15.49
N LEU A 230 -0.28 7.01 -14.36
CA LEU A 230 -1.46 6.14 -14.30
C LEU A 230 -2.71 6.81 -14.88
N ARG A 231 -2.80 8.13 -14.76
CA ARG A 231 -3.88 8.90 -15.38
C ARG A 231 -3.67 9.04 -16.89
N GLY A 232 -2.41 9.06 -17.33
CA GLY A 232 -1.99 9.31 -18.69
C GLY A 232 -2.70 10.52 -19.29
N ASN A 233 -3.09 10.40 -20.55
CA ASN A 233 -3.92 11.40 -21.25
C ASN A 233 -5.43 11.17 -21.08
N ARG A 234 -5.85 10.19 -20.26
CA ARG A 234 -7.24 9.73 -20.20
C ARG A 234 -8.13 10.57 -19.27
N GLY A 235 -7.55 11.46 -18.45
CA GLY A 235 -8.30 12.30 -17.53
C GLY A 235 -7.69 13.69 -17.32
N GLY A 236 -8.55 14.70 -17.10
CA GLY A 236 -8.12 16.06 -16.74
C GLY A 236 -7.40 16.11 -15.38
N ARG A 237 -6.75 17.25 -15.09
CA ARG A 237 -5.96 17.47 -13.85
C ARG A 237 -6.73 17.21 -12.54
N GLY A 238 -8.06 17.26 -12.57
CA GLY A 238 -8.93 16.97 -11.42
C GLY A 238 -9.47 15.53 -11.34
N THR A 239 -9.16 14.65 -12.29
CA THR A 239 -9.67 13.28 -12.29
C THR A 239 -9.06 12.49 -11.15
N LEU A 240 -9.91 11.95 -10.27
CA LEU A 240 -9.51 11.10 -9.17
C LEU A 240 -9.15 9.71 -9.70
N LEU A 241 -8.10 9.11 -9.13
CA LEU A 241 -7.78 7.71 -9.35
C LEU A 241 -8.27 6.96 -8.13
N ARG A 242 -9.07 5.91 -8.31
CA ARG A 242 -9.49 5.04 -7.20
C ARG A 242 -8.61 3.82 -7.17
N PHE A 243 -7.93 3.61 -6.06
CA PHE A 243 -7.11 2.44 -5.80
C PHE A 243 -7.89 1.47 -4.92
N GLU A 244 -8.03 0.24 -5.39
CA GLU A 244 -8.75 -0.83 -4.70
C GLU A 244 -7.85 -2.05 -4.54
N VAL A 245 -7.74 -2.54 -3.32
CA VAL A 245 -6.94 -3.72 -2.99
C VAL A 245 -7.87 -4.93 -3.02
N ALA A 246 -7.64 -5.82 -3.97
CA ALA A 246 -8.37 -7.06 -4.17
C ALA A 246 -7.48 -8.28 -3.87
N ASP A 247 -8.10 -9.45 -3.75
CA ASP A 247 -7.43 -10.76 -3.61
C ASP A 247 -6.34 -10.82 -2.54
N PHE A 248 -6.57 -10.15 -1.40
CA PHE A 248 -5.60 -10.15 -0.31
C PHE A 248 -5.44 -11.55 0.29
N GLN A 249 -4.21 -12.06 0.26
CA GLN A 249 -3.80 -13.32 0.85
C GLN A 249 -2.59 -13.06 1.75
N SER A 250 -2.68 -13.46 3.01
CA SER A 250 -1.53 -13.38 3.94
C SER A 250 -1.36 -14.69 4.69
N ASP A 251 -0.11 -15.01 5.02
CA ASP A 251 0.16 -16.11 5.95
C ASP A 251 -0.47 -15.83 7.32
N LYS A 252 -0.94 -16.88 8.00
CA LYS A 252 -1.54 -16.75 9.34
C LYS A 252 -0.49 -16.17 10.31
N SER A 253 -0.87 -15.12 11.02
CA SER A 253 -0.05 -14.50 12.07
C SER A 253 0.06 -15.41 13.30
N ALA A 254 0.94 -16.41 13.22
CA ALA A 254 1.27 -17.29 14.35
C ALA A 254 2.24 -16.60 15.34
N GLY A 255 1.97 -15.33 15.69
CA GLY A 255 2.86 -14.51 16.54
C GLY A 255 4.11 -13.97 15.84
N ARG A 256 4.15 -14.02 14.49
CA ARG A 256 5.28 -13.49 13.72
C ARG A 256 5.21 -11.96 13.63
N ALA A 257 6.36 -11.30 13.80
CA ALA A 257 6.50 -9.85 13.69
C ALA A 257 6.42 -9.32 12.24
N ALA A 258 6.63 -10.21 11.26
CA ALA A 258 6.51 -9.94 9.84
C ALA A 258 5.65 -11.02 9.19
N LEU A 259 4.87 -10.62 8.18
CA LEU A 259 3.97 -11.50 7.43
C LEU A 259 4.12 -11.18 5.95
N ASP A 260 4.24 -12.25 5.16
CA ASP A 260 4.19 -12.12 3.72
C ASP A 260 2.71 -12.02 3.29
N ALA A 261 2.42 -11.01 2.48
CA ALA A 261 1.10 -10.76 1.95
C ALA A 261 1.17 -10.53 0.44
N ARG A 262 0.19 -11.08 -0.28
CA ARG A 262 -0.01 -10.91 -1.72
C ARG A 262 -1.38 -10.31 -1.93
N PHE A 263 -1.48 -9.38 -2.87
CA PHE A 263 -2.73 -8.72 -3.21
C PHE A 263 -2.66 -8.20 -4.64
N THR A 264 -3.83 -7.99 -5.24
CA THR A 264 -3.99 -7.34 -6.53
C THR A 264 -4.37 -5.89 -6.29
N LEU A 265 -3.69 -4.95 -6.94
CA LEU A 265 -4.04 -3.53 -6.87
C LEU A 265 -4.79 -3.14 -8.15
N ASN A 266 -6.10 -2.95 -8.03
CA ASN A 266 -6.92 -2.43 -9.10
C ASN A 266 -6.91 -0.90 -9.06
N VAL A 267 -6.62 -0.28 -10.20
CA VAL A 267 -6.63 1.18 -10.33
C VAL A 267 -7.74 1.55 -11.30
N PHE A 268 -8.62 2.47 -10.90
CA PHE A 268 -9.73 2.94 -11.72
C PHE A 268 -9.62 4.44 -11.97
N LEU A 269 -10.10 4.87 -13.14
CA LEU A 269 -10.20 6.29 -13.49
C LEU A 269 -11.59 6.82 -13.11
N GLY A 270 -11.65 7.71 -12.12
CA GLY A 270 -12.88 8.25 -11.56
C GLY A 270 -13.52 7.32 -10.52
N ASP A 271 -14.77 7.64 -10.15
CA ASP A 271 -15.51 6.97 -9.07
C ASP A 271 -16.59 6.01 -9.59
N GLU A 272 -16.70 5.81 -10.91
CA GLU A 272 -17.77 5.00 -11.49
C GLU A 272 -17.56 3.50 -11.23
N PRO A 273 -18.48 2.84 -10.49
CA PRO A 273 -18.42 1.40 -10.32
C PRO A 273 -18.68 0.71 -11.67
N GLY A 274 -17.90 -0.31 -12.00
CA GLY A 274 -18.07 -1.13 -13.20
C GLY A 274 -17.16 -0.81 -14.39
N LYS A 275 -16.23 0.16 -14.25
CA LYS A 275 -15.13 0.30 -15.22
C LYS A 275 -14.09 -0.79 -14.99
N GLU A 276 -13.51 -1.28 -16.07
CA GLU A 276 -12.35 -2.17 -15.98
C GLU A 276 -11.16 -1.41 -15.37
N PRO A 277 -10.34 -2.08 -14.54
CA PRO A 277 -9.11 -1.49 -14.01
C PRO A 277 -8.15 -1.17 -15.16
N ILE A 278 -7.36 -0.11 -14.99
CA ILE A 278 -6.42 0.40 -16.00
C ILE A 278 -5.09 -0.34 -15.93
#